data_AF-A0A940MJ25-F1
#
_entry.id   AF-A0A940MJ25-F1
#
_cell.length_a   1.000
_cell.length_b   1.000
_cell.length_c   1.000
_cell.angle_alpha   90.00
_cell.angle_beta   90.00
_cell.angle_gamma   90.00
#
_symmetry.space_group_name_H-M   'P 1'
#
loop_
_entity.id
_entity.type
_entity.pdbx_description
1 polymer ?
#
loop_
_entity_poly.entity_id
_entity_poly.type
_entity_poly.pdbx_seq_one_letter_code
_entity_poly.pdbx_strand_id
1 'polypeptide(L)'
;MLRIFLAPIFETGESWQQIAGTLRAKGYALSFREGHLVVLDDRDRALCTGSDLGVPMAAISARIGRPCVVARADGHAGDLRPV
;
A
#
# COMPACT_ATOMS: atom_id res chain seq x y z
N MET A 1 12.49 11.26 -6.68
CA MET A 1 11.34 12.19 -6.55
C MET A 1 10.04 11.50 -6.14
N LEU A 2 9.78 10.24 -6.52
CA LEU A 2 8.53 9.53 -6.21
C LEU A 2 8.17 9.53 -4.70
N ARG A 3 9.17 9.43 -3.82
CA ARG A 3 9.00 9.50 -2.36
C ARG A 3 8.23 10.73 -1.90
N ILE A 4 8.54 11.91 -2.42
CA ILE A 4 7.92 13.19 -2.00
C ILE A 4 6.42 13.19 -2.30
N PHE A 5 5.98 12.47 -3.34
CA PHE A 5 4.58 12.40 -3.73
C PHE A 5 3.82 11.28 -3.02
N LEU A 6 4.45 10.13 -2.81
CA LEU A 6 3.77 8.96 -2.24
C LEU A 6 3.82 8.92 -0.72
N ALA A 7 4.94 9.30 -0.10
CA ALA A 7 5.09 9.22 1.36
C ALA A 7 3.99 9.98 2.13
N PRO A 8 3.58 11.21 1.73
CA PRO A 8 2.51 11.92 2.43
C PRO A 8 1.17 11.16 2.45
N ILE A 9 0.87 10.35 1.42
CA ILE A 9 -0.36 9.55 1.36
C ILE A 9 -0.35 8.51 2.49
N PHE A 10 0.80 7.88 2.72
CA PHE A 10 0.98 6.88 3.78
C PHE A 10 1.13 7.50 5.17
N GLU A 11 1.71 8.69 5.27
CA GLU A 11 1.93 9.39 6.54
C GLU A 11 0.63 9.99 7.09
N THR A 12 -0.25 10.49 6.21
CA THR A 12 -1.46 11.22 6.61
C THR A 12 -2.75 10.40 6.48
N GLY A 13 -2.77 9.32 5.70
CA GLY A 13 -3.98 8.52 5.51
C GLY A 13 -4.48 7.91 6.82
N GLU A 14 -5.78 8.02 7.10
CA GLU A 14 -6.40 7.62 8.37
C GLU A 14 -6.96 6.18 8.35
N SER A 15 -7.06 5.59 7.15
CA SER A 15 -7.45 4.20 6.95
C SER A 15 -6.75 3.61 5.74
N TRP A 16 -6.62 2.28 5.72
CA TRP A 16 -6.07 1.56 4.58
C TRP A 16 -6.87 1.80 3.29
N GLN A 17 -8.19 1.94 3.41
CA GLN A 17 -9.10 2.22 2.30
C GLN A 17 -8.86 3.63 1.73
N GLN A 18 -8.68 4.63 2.60
CA GLN A 18 -8.36 5.99 2.16
C GLN A 18 -7.00 6.04 1.45
N ILE A 19 -5.99 5.34 1.98
CA ILE A 19 -4.67 5.24 1.34
C ILE A 19 -4.81 4.60 -0.04
N ALA A 20 -5.45 3.43 -0.13
CA ALA A 20 -5.66 2.72 -1.39
C ALA A 20 -6.47 3.56 -2.40
N GLY A 21 -7.54 4.23 -1.95
CA GLY A 21 -8.35 5.12 -2.79
C GLY A 21 -7.56 6.31 -3.32
N THR A 22 -6.74 6.94 -2.48
CA THR A 22 -5.89 8.08 -2.86
C THR A 22 -4.80 7.68 -3.86
N LEU A 23 -4.21 6.49 -3.68
CA LEU A 23 -3.29 5.90 -4.65
C LEU A 23 -3.98 5.63 -5.98
N ARG A 24 -5.18 5.04 -5.95
CA ARG A 24 -5.95 4.70 -7.15
C ARG A 24 -6.35 5.92 -7.96
N ALA A 25 -6.75 7.00 -7.30
CA ALA A 25 -7.02 8.29 -7.95
C ALA A 25 -5.79 8.88 -8.68
N LYS A 26 -4.58 8.44 -8.32
CA LYS A 26 -3.31 8.85 -8.93
C LYS A 26 -2.76 7.82 -9.92
N GLY A 27 -3.49 6.75 -10.22
CA GLY A 27 -3.06 5.69 -11.15
C GLY A 27 -2.16 4.63 -10.53
N TYR A 28 -2.16 4.50 -9.19
CA TYR A 28 -1.39 3.49 -8.48
C TYR A 28 -2.29 2.50 -7.75
N ALA A 29 -1.80 1.29 -7.51
CA ALA A 29 -2.48 0.31 -6.66
C ALA A 29 -1.65 -0.01 -5.42
N LEU A 30 -2.33 -0.45 -4.37
CA LEU A 30 -1.74 -0.92 -3.12
C LEU A 30 -1.88 -2.45 -3.08
N SER A 31 -0.77 -3.16 -2.89
CA SER A 31 -0.75 -4.61 -2.74
C SER A 31 0.17 -5.01 -1.58
N PHE A 32 -0.06 -6.20 -1.03
CA PHE A 32 0.75 -6.78 0.03
C PHE A 32 1.43 -8.02 -0.53
N ARG A 33 2.77 -8.03 -0.62
CA ARG A 33 3.53 -9.15 -1.19
C ARG A 33 4.59 -9.58 -0.19
N GLU A 34 4.63 -10.86 0.15
CA GLU A 34 5.61 -11.42 1.08
C GLU A 34 5.69 -10.65 2.42
N GLY A 35 4.57 -10.13 2.91
CA GLY A 35 4.49 -9.32 4.13
C GLY A 35 4.94 -7.86 3.99
N HIS A 36 5.28 -7.42 2.78
CA HIS A 36 5.63 -6.03 2.48
C HIS A 36 4.45 -5.28 1.88
N LEU A 37 4.36 -4.00 2.20
CA LEU A 37 3.50 -3.06 1.48
C LEU A 37 4.18 -2.66 0.19
N VAL A 38 3.52 -2.87 -0.94
CA VAL A 38 4.03 -2.62 -2.29
C VAL A 38 3.09 -1.69 -3.04
N VAL A 39 3.65 -0.65 -3.67
CA VAL A 39 2.94 0.23 -4.60
C VAL A 39 3.15 -0.28 -6.02
N LEU A 40 2.05 -0.43 -6.75
CA LEU A 40 2.05 -0.86 -8.15
C LEU A 40 1.67 0.31 -9.08
N ASP A 41 2.18 0.27 -10.30
CA ASP A 41 1.70 1.15 -11.38
C ASP A 41 0.36 0.66 -11.99
N ASP A 42 -0.11 1.37 -13.00
CA ASP A 42 -1.32 1.07 -13.77
C ASP A 42 -1.25 -0.26 -14.55
N ARG A 43 -0.09 -0.90 -14.60
CA ARG A 43 0.18 -2.19 -15.25
C ARG A 43 0.53 -3.28 -14.25
N ASP A 44 0.18 -3.11 -12.98
CA ASP A 44 0.44 -4.04 -11.87
C ASP A 44 1.93 -4.32 -11.58
N ARG A 45 2.84 -3.47 -12.08
CA ARG A 45 4.29 -3.62 -11.84
C ARG A 45 4.68 -2.96 -10.53
N ALA A 46 5.48 -3.65 -9.73
CA ALA A 46 5.98 -3.12 -8.47
C ALA A 46 6.91 -1.93 -8.72
N LEU A 47 6.55 -0.77 -8.16
CA LEU A 47 7.35 0.46 -8.24
C LEU A 47 8.28 0.62 -7.04
N CYS A 48 7.74 0.41 -5.84
CA CYS A 48 8.47 0.55 -4.58
C CYS A 48 7.69 -0.09 -3.43
N THR A 49 8.37 -0.27 -2.31
CA THR A 49 7.79 -0.68 -1.03
C THR A 49 7.56 0.52 -0.11
N GLY A 50 6.71 0.35 0.90
CA GLY A 50 6.59 1.35 1.98
C GLY A 50 7.93 1.65 2.66
N SER A 51 8.81 0.66 2.77
CA SER A 51 10.16 0.82 3.33
C SER A 51 11.04 1.74 2.47
N ASP A 52 10.98 1.63 1.14
CA ASP A 52 11.69 2.53 0.22
C ASP A 52 11.20 3.98 0.35
N LEU A 53 9.93 4.15 0.73
CA LEU A 53 9.32 5.45 1.03
C LEU A 53 9.60 5.94 2.46
N GLY A 54 10.27 5.14 3.29
CA GLY A 54 10.53 5.43 4.71
C GLY A 54 9.30 5.34 5.60
N VAL A 55 8.23 4.73 5.10
CA VAL A 55 6.96 4.53 5.82
C VAL A 55 6.64 3.04 5.77
N PRO A 56 7.38 2.18 6.51
CA PRO A 56 7.18 0.73 6.45
C PRO A 56 5.78 0.35 6.93
N MET A 57 5.26 -0.78 6.44
CA MET A 57 3.91 -1.27 6.78
C MET A 57 3.63 -1.31 8.29
N ALA A 58 4.64 -1.70 9.08
CA ALA A 58 4.54 -1.75 10.55
C ALA A 58 4.27 -0.37 11.17
N ALA A 59 4.91 0.69 10.66
CA ALA A 59 4.71 2.06 11.14
C ALA A 59 3.28 2.56 10.84
N ILE A 60 2.79 2.28 9.63
CA ILE A 60 1.41 2.60 9.25
C ILE A 60 0.42 1.81 10.12
N SER A 61 0.67 0.50 10.29
CA SER A 61 -0.19 -0.38 11.09
C SER A 61 -0.28 0.03 12.56
N ALA A 62 0.80 0.58 13.12
CA ALA A 62 0.80 1.12 14.48
C ALA A 62 -0.12 2.34 14.62
N ARG A 63 -0.33 3.10 13.53
CA ARG A 63 -1.15 4.31 13.52
C ARG A 63 -2.63 4.04 13.22
N ILE A 64 -2.92 3.17 12.25
CA ILE A 64 -4.29 2.97 11.73
C ILE A 64 -4.79 1.51 11.84
N GLY A 65 -4.07 0.66 12.58
CA GLY A 65 -4.38 -0.76 12.73
C GLY A 65 -3.85 -1.63 11.58
N ARG A 66 -3.97 -2.95 11.69
CA ARG A 66 -3.49 -3.89 10.66
C ARG A 66 -4.41 -3.88 9.43
N PRO A 67 -3.85 -4.02 8.21
CA PRO A 67 -4.67 -4.13 7.00
C PRO A 67 -5.43 -5.46 7.02
N CYS A 68 -6.68 -5.43 6.56
CA CYS A 68 -7.42 -6.65 6.26
C CYS A 68 -7.07 -7.06 4.83
N VAL A 69 -6.32 -8.15 4.67
CA VAL A 69 -5.78 -8.59 3.38
C VAL A 69 -6.48 -9.87 2.94
N VAL A 70 -6.88 -9.93 1.67
CA VAL A 70 -7.36 -11.14 1.00
C VAL A 70 -6.21 -11.70 0.17
N ALA A 71 -5.81 -12.93 0.46
CA ALA A 71 -4.75 -13.61 -0.30
C ALA A 71 -5.18 -13.83 -1.76
N ARG A 72 -4.25 -13.63 -2.68
CA ARG A 72 -4.39 -14.05 -4.08
C ARG A 72 -4.18 -15.56 -4.21
N ALA A 73 -4.60 -16.11 -5.35
CA ALA A 73 -4.52 -17.54 -5.64
C ALA A 73 -3.09 -18.11 -5.58
N ASP A 74 -2.06 -17.27 -5.77
CA ASP A 74 -0.65 -17.65 -5.68
C ASP A 74 -0.13 -17.77 -4.24
N GLY A 75 -0.87 -17.28 -3.24
CA GLY A 75 -0.48 -17.30 -1.83
C GLY A 75 0.68 -16.38 -1.45
N HIS A 76 1.29 -15.69 -2.41
CA HIS A 76 2.45 -14.81 -2.19
C HIS A 76 2.08 -13.33 -2.17
N ALA A 77 0.93 -13.00 -2.77
CA ALA A 77 0.36 -11.66 -2.76
C ALA A 77 -1.02 -11.64 -2.12
N GLY A 78 -1.44 -10.45 -1.70
CA GLY A 78 -2.78 -10.19 -1.23
C GLY A 78 -3.15 -8.74 -1.45
N ASP A 79 -4.45 -8.51 -1.61
CA ASP A 79 -5.00 -7.19 -1.86
C ASP A 79 -5.84 -6.76 -0.65
N LEU A 80 -6.03 -5.45 -0.48
CA LEU A 80 -6.88 -4.94 0.60
C LEU A 80 -8.30 -5.49 0.41
N ARG A 81 -8.90 -6.00 1.49
CA ARG A 81 -10.28 -6.48 1.45
C ARG A 81 -11.20 -5.34 1.00
N PRO A 82 -12.00 -5.53 -0.08
CA PRO A 82 -13.01 -4.56 -0.45
C PRO A 82 -14.02 -4.43 0.70
N VAL A 83 -14.39 -3.19 1.00
CA VAL A 83 -15.44 -2.85 1.98
C VAL A 83 -16.79 -2.72 1.30
#